data_AF-A0AA43RJF3-F1
#
_entry.id   AF-A0AA43RJF3-F1
#
_cell.length_a   1.000
_cell.length_b   1.000
_cell.length_c   1.000
_cell.angle_alpha   90.00
_cell.angle_beta   90.00
_cell.angle_gamma   90.00
#
_symmetry.space_group_name_H-M   'P 1'
#
loop_
_entity.id
_entity.type
_entity.pdbx_description
1 polymer ?
#
loop_
_entity_poly.entity_id
_entity_poly.type
_entity_poly.pdbx_seq_one_letter_code
_entity_poly.pdbx_strand_id
1 'polypeptide(L)'
;MIQQFDFQKLDLEDAYLIKPFYVTDNRGGLIKDYNVDVFKAHGIDHELKEVFYTISKRGVIRATHFQLIKQQPKLVRCVSGHVYDVIVDLRPESKTYGQWHGFDLTAENTNSLLVPARFGHGYLVIEDSVVSYKCA
;
A
#
# COMPACT_ATOMS: atom_id res chain seq x y z
N MET A 1 16.99 11.21 12.02
CA MET A 1 17.34 10.57 10.72
C MET A 1 16.44 11.17 9.65
N ILE A 2 16.87 11.28 8.38
CA ILE A 2 16.01 11.77 7.28
C ILE A 2 16.00 10.70 6.17
N GLN A 3 14.82 10.23 5.81
CA GLN A 3 14.53 9.34 4.69
C GLN A 3 13.68 10.10 3.67
N GLN A 4 14.11 10.12 2.41
CA GLN A 4 13.30 10.63 1.29
C GLN A 4 12.35 9.55 0.79
N PHE A 5 11.37 9.95 -0.03
CA PHE A 5 10.57 8.97 -0.76
C PHE A 5 11.47 8.08 -1.63
N ASP A 6 11.20 6.78 -1.60
CA ASP A 6 11.83 5.79 -2.47
C ASP A 6 10.73 4.90 -3.05
N PHE A 7 10.70 4.82 -4.38
CA PHE A 7 9.66 4.14 -5.16
C PHE A 7 10.25 2.90 -5.81
N GLN A 8 10.10 1.74 -5.17
CA GLN A 8 10.57 0.48 -5.71
C GLN A 8 9.49 -0.15 -6.58
N LYS A 9 9.73 -0.23 -7.88
CA LYS A 9 8.91 -1.04 -8.80
C LYS A 9 8.99 -2.51 -8.43
N LEU A 10 7.85 -3.19 -8.50
CA LEU A 10 7.74 -4.62 -8.24
C LEU A 10 7.76 -5.42 -9.55
N ASP A 11 7.98 -6.73 -9.45
CA ASP A 11 7.80 -7.66 -10.57
C ASP A 11 6.33 -7.91 -10.92
N LEU A 12 5.42 -7.07 -10.41
CA LEU A 12 4.02 -6.97 -10.81
C LEU A 12 3.84 -5.60 -11.45
N GLU A 13 3.44 -5.58 -12.73
CA GLU A 13 3.39 -4.36 -13.53
C GLU A 13 2.50 -3.30 -12.87
N ASP A 14 3.01 -2.06 -12.80
CA ASP A 14 2.43 -0.88 -12.15
C ASP A 14 2.37 -0.89 -10.62
N ALA A 15 2.73 -1.97 -9.94
CA ALA A 15 2.76 -2.03 -8.49
C ALA A 15 4.09 -1.51 -7.92
N TYR A 16 4.02 -0.83 -6.76
CA TYR A 16 5.19 -0.26 -6.10
C TYR A 16 5.19 -0.56 -4.61
N LEU A 17 6.36 -0.89 -4.08
CA LEU A 17 6.66 -0.76 -2.65
C LEU A 17 7.30 0.61 -2.43
N ILE A 18 6.71 1.43 -1.58
CA ILE A 18 7.08 2.82 -1.41
C ILE A 18 7.52 3.04 0.03
N LYS A 19 8.75 3.53 0.21
CA LYS A 19 9.18 4.09 1.49
C LYS A 19 8.72 5.55 1.55
N PRO A 20 7.95 5.95 2.57
CA PRO A 20 7.50 7.32 2.68
C PRO A 20 8.66 8.24 3.08
N PHE A 21 8.48 9.55 2.89
CA PHE A 21 9.35 10.51 3.55
C PHE A 21 9.19 10.37 5.07
N TYR A 22 10.29 10.17 5.78
CA TYR A 22 10.30 10.00 7.22
C TYR A 22 11.45 10.78 7.85
N VAL A 23 11.13 11.62 8.83
CA VAL A 23 12.14 12.33 9.62
C VAL A 23 11.91 12.08 11.09
N THR A 24 13.00 11.84 11.83
CA THR A 24 12.97 11.59 13.28
C THR A 24 13.87 12.53 14.05
N ASP A 25 13.42 12.88 15.25
CA ASP A 25 14.17 13.58 16.28
C ASP A 25 13.83 13.02 17.67
N ASN A 26 14.32 13.66 18.74
CA ASN A 26 14.12 13.20 20.11
C ASN A 26 12.65 13.23 20.60
N ARG A 27 11.73 13.82 19.84
CA ARG A 27 10.29 13.86 20.17
C ARG A 27 9.51 12.73 19.50
N GLY A 28 10.11 12.05 18.51
CA GLY A 28 9.44 11.06 17.68
C GLY A 28 9.77 11.26 16.20
N GLY A 29 8.76 11.16 15.32
CA GLY A 29 8.98 11.39 13.90
C GLY A 29 7.75 11.86 13.13
N LEU A 30 8.00 12.39 11.94
CA LEU A 30 7.00 12.85 10.98
C LEU A 30 7.10 11.98 9.73
N ILE A 31 6.00 11.32 9.39
CA ILE A 31 5.84 10.56 8.15
C ILE A 31 4.97 11.37 7.20
N LYS A 32 5.43 11.55 5.97
CA LYS A 32 4.61 12.01 4.85
C LYS A 32 4.52 10.84 3.88
N ASP A 33 3.39 10.14 3.88
CA ASP A 33 3.20 8.93 3.09
C ASP A 33 2.58 9.19 1.70
N TYR A 34 2.13 10.41 1.44
CA TYR A 34 1.64 10.85 0.13
C TYR A 34 1.94 12.33 -0.11
N ASN A 35 2.30 12.66 -1.35
CA ASN A 35 2.33 14.02 -1.88
C ASN A 35 2.06 13.95 -3.38
N VAL A 36 1.07 14.71 -3.86
CA VAL A 36 0.61 14.64 -5.25
C VAL A 36 1.71 14.96 -6.26
N ASP A 37 2.54 15.97 -6.01
CA ASP A 37 3.59 16.39 -6.95
C ASP A 37 4.71 15.36 -7.02
N VAL A 38 5.11 14.79 -5.88
CA VAL A 38 6.13 13.72 -5.82
C VAL A 38 5.64 12.47 -6.54
N PHE A 39 4.39 12.04 -6.32
CA PHE A 39 3.83 10.86 -6.98
C PHE A 39 3.70 11.07 -8.49
N LYS A 40 3.20 12.23 -8.93
CA LYS A 40 3.13 12.61 -10.34
C LYS A 40 4.50 12.61 -11.02
N ALA A 41 5.53 13.12 -10.35
CA ALA A 41 6.91 13.09 -10.85
C ALA A 41 7.44 11.66 -11.08
N HIS A 42 6.86 10.65 -10.43
CA HIS A 42 7.18 9.22 -10.62
C HIS A 42 6.20 8.50 -11.55
N GLY A 43 5.34 9.24 -12.27
CA GLY A 43 4.37 8.68 -13.21
C GLY A 43 3.13 8.06 -12.55
N ILE A 44 2.90 8.35 -11.26
CA ILE A 44 1.73 7.88 -10.51
C ILE A 44 0.76 9.06 -10.40
N ASP A 45 -0.23 9.10 -11.29
CA ASP A 45 -1.26 10.14 -11.29
C ASP A 45 -2.63 9.53 -10.96
N HIS A 46 -2.98 9.61 -9.68
CA HIS A 46 -4.24 9.12 -9.14
C HIS A 46 -4.95 10.26 -8.40
N GLU A 47 -6.25 10.42 -8.68
CA GLU A 47 -7.08 11.37 -7.95
C GLU A 47 -7.67 10.69 -6.72
N LEU A 48 -7.12 10.93 -5.53
CA LEU A 48 -7.64 10.33 -4.29
C LEU A 48 -9.08 10.79 -4.02
N LYS A 49 -10.00 9.83 -3.89
CA LYS A 49 -11.43 10.06 -3.63
C LYS A 49 -11.85 9.69 -2.22
N GLU A 50 -11.14 8.76 -1.59
CA GLU A 50 -11.51 8.22 -0.28
C GLU A 50 -10.27 7.92 0.56
N VAL A 51 -10.41 8.13 1.87
CA VAL A 51 -9.42 7.69 2.85
C VAL A 51 -10.15 7.02 3.99
N PHE A 52 -9.72 5.82 4.36
CA PHE A 52 -10.28 5.10 5.49
C PHE A 52 -9.22 4.26 6.21
N TYR A 53 -9.60 3.75 7.38
CA TYR A 53 -8.77 2.85 8.17
C TYR A 53 -9.57 1.62 8.53
N THR A 54 -8.89 0.48 8.55
CA THR A 54 -9.40 -0.71 9.24
C THR A 54 -8.70 -0.85 10.58
N ILE A 55 -9.41 -1.37 11.57
CA ILE A 55 -8.88 -1.76 12.87
C ILE A 55 -9.20 -3.24 13.01
N SER A 56 -8.17 -4.08 13.13
CA SER A 56 -8.34 -5.53 13.07
C SER A 56 -7.52 -6.23 14.14
N LYS A 57 -8.07 -7.34 14.65
CA LYS A 57 -7.40 -8.20 15.62
C LYS A 57 -6.48 -9.21 14.94
N ARG A 58 -5.46 -9.66 15.65
CA ARG A 58 -4.57 -10.75 15.21
C ARG A 58 -5.37 -11.95 14.68
N GLY A 59 -4.94 -12.49 13.54
CA GLY A 59 -5.56 -13.63 12.87
C GLY A 59 -6.68 -13.27 11.89
N VAL A 60 -7.14 -12.02 11.84
CA VAL A 60 -8.13 -11.58 10.84
C VAL A 60 -7.52 -11.62 9.44
N ILE A 61 -8.28 -12.16 8.49
CA ILE A 61 -7.99 -12.08 7.06
C ILE A 61 -9.05 -11.19 6.40
N ARG A 62 -8.64 -10.27 5.54
CA ARG A 62 -9.52 -9.48 4.68
C ARG A 62 -9.01 -9.61 3.25
N ALA A 63 -9.50 -10.59 2.51
CA ALA A 63 -9.01 -10.90 1.17
C ALA A 63 -10.03 -11.73 0.34
N THR A 64 -9.97 -11.74 -0.98
CA THR A 64 -9.22 -10.79 -1.85
C THR A 64 -10.25 -9.87 -2.52
N HIS A 65 -10.11 -8.56 -2.33
CA HIS A 65 -11.06 -7.57 -2.84
C HIS A 65 -10.51 -6.86 -4.07
N PHE A 66 -11.33 -6.75 -5.11
CA PHE A 66 -11.08 -5.92 -6.28
C PHE A 66 -12.38 -5.32 -6.81
N GLN A 67 -12.28 -4.27 -7.62
CA GLN A 67 -13.40 -3.67 -8.33
C GLN A 67 -13.14 -3.71 -9.83
N LEU A 68 -14.02 -4.38 -10.57
CA LEU A 68 -13.92 -4.48 -12.03
C LEU A 68 -14.40 -3.19 -12.72
N ILE A 69 -15.54 -2.67 -12.25
CA ILE A 69 -16.16 -1.42 -12.70
C ILE A 69 -15.96 -0.40 -11.59
N LYS A 70 -15.53 0.83 -11.94
CA LYS A 70 -15.02 1.83 -10.99
C LYS A 70 -13.85 1.28 -10.18
N GLN A 71 -12.75 1.04 -10.88
CA GLN A 71 -11.54 0.48 -10.29
C GLN A 71 -10.98 1.46 -9.24
N GLN A 72 -10.46 0.90 -8.16
CA GLN A 72 -9.96 1.67 -7.03
C GLN A 72 -8.51 1.29 -6.74
N PRO A 73 -7.53 1.95 -7.39
CA PRO A 73 -6.14 1.91 -6.97
C PRO A 73 -6.01 2.33 -5.51
N LYS A 74 -5.10 1.69 -4.77
CA LYS A 74 -4.99 1.88 -3.32
C LYS A 74 -3.54 2.14 -2.93
N LEU A 75 -3.31 3.15 -2.12
CA LEU A 75 -2.07 3.28 -1.35
C LEU A 75 -2.35 2.77 0.07
N VAL A 76 -1.75 1.63 0.40
CA VAL A 76 -2.01 0.87 1.63
C VAL A 76 -0.81 0.97 2.56
N ARG A 77 -1.02 1.27 3.85
CA ARG A 77 0.04 1.33 4.86
C ARG A 77 -0.42 0.77 6.19
N CYS A 78 0.39 -0.05 6.85
CA CYS A 78 0.17 -0.40 8.26
C CYS A 78 0.66 0.75 9.14
N VAL A 79 -0.25 1.42 9.84
CA VAL A 79 0.09 2.59 10.68
C VAL A 79 0.29 2.22 12.14
N SER A 80 -0.17 1.04 12.55
CA SER A 80 0.06 0.41 13.85
C SER A 80 0.00 -1.11 13.67
N GLY A 81 0.90 -1.84 14.33
CA GLY A 81 0.98 -3.31 14.27
C GLY A 81 1.74 -3.84 13.05
N HIS A 82 1.32 -5.02 12.58
CA HIS A 82 1.95 -5.80 11.52
C HIS A 82 0.90 -6.60 10.74
N VAL A 83 0.87 -6.39 9.43
CA VAL A 83 0.09 -7.19 8.49
C VAL A 83 0.98 -7.79 7.40
N TYR A 84 0.63 -8.99 6.96
CA TYR A 84 1.16 -9.59 5.74
C TYR A 84 0.19 -9.29 4.60
N ASP A 85 0.52 -8.28 3.79
CA ASP A 85 -0.29 -7.74 2.69
C ASP A 85 -0.01 -8.49 1.39
N VAL A 86 -1.05 -8.78 0.62
CA VAL A 86 -1.00 -9.58 -0.61
C VAL A 86 -1.73 -8.86 -1.73
N ILE A 87 -1.07 -8.78 -2.88
CA ILE A 87 -1.68 -8.32 -4.14
C ILE A 87 -1.59 -9.42 -5.21
N VAL A 88 -2.63 -9.47 -6.05
CA VAL A 88 -2.76 -10.44 -7.14
C VAL A 88 -3.10 -9.70 -8.43
N ASP A 89 -2.36 -9.92 -9.50
CA ASP A 89 -2.68 -9.32 -10.79
C ASP A 89 -3.85 -10.05 -11.45
N LEU A 90 -5.00 -9.39 -11.56
CA LEU A 90 -6.22 -9.94 -12.14
C LEU A 90 -6.53 -9.36 -13.53
N ARG A 91 -5.55 -8.73 -14.20
CA ARG A 91 -5.68 -8.21 -15.57
C ARG A 91 -5.40 -9.32 -16.59
N PRO A 92 -6.39 -9.86 -17.33
CA PRO A 92 -6.17 -10.98 -18.26
C PRO A 92 -5.14 -10.71 -19.35
N GLU A 93 -4.94 -9.45 -19.71
CA GLU A 93 -3.98 -9.00 -20.71
C GLU A 93 -2.54 -8.83 -20.19
N SER A 94 -2.34 -8.88 -18.87
CA SER A 94 -1.05 -8.66 -18.23
C SER A 94 -0.11 -9.86 -18.41
N LYS A 95 1.20 -9.58 -18.60
CA LYS A 95 2.23 -10.61 -18.59
C LYS A 95 2.38 -11.30 -17.23
N THR A 96 1.91 -10.65 -16.17
CA THR A 96 1.91 -11.17 -14.80
C THR A 96 0.53 -11.63 -14.33
N TYR A 97 -0.42 -11.87 -15.24
CA TYR A 97 -1.76 -12.35 -14.88
C TYR A 97 -1.72 -13.61 -13.99
N GLY A 98 -2.44 -13.55 -12.87
CA GLY A 98 -2.52 -14.62 -11.87
C GLY A 98 -1.32 -14.70 -10.91
N GLN A 99 -0.26 -13.92 -11.14
CA GLN A 99 0.86 -13.83 -10.20
C GLN A 99 0.48 -12.98 -8.99
N TRP A 100 1.09 -13.30 -7.85
CA TRP A 100 0.84 -12.63 -6.58
C TRP A 100 2.12 -12.47 -5.78
N HIS A 101 2.23 -11.39 -5.03
CA HIS A 101 3.35 -11.09 -4.16
C HIS A 101 2.82 -10.72 -2.76
N GLY A 102 3.58 -11.08 -1.73
CA GLY A 102 3.29 -10.74 -0.35
C GLY A 102 4.33 -9.79 0.25
N PHE A 103 3.89 -8.94 1.19
CA PHE A 103 4.69 -7.89 1.78
C PHE A 103 4.40 -7.74 3.28
N ASP A 104 5.43 -7.69 4.10
CA ASP A 104 5.29 -7.28 5.49
C ASP A 104 5.15 -5.75 5.55
N LEU A 105 3.95 -5.29 5.91
CA LEU A 105 3.70 -3.88 6.23
C LEU A 105 3.59 -3.75 7.74
N THR A 106 4.47 -2.94 8.33
CA THR A 106 4.52 -2.72 9.77
C THR A 106 4.56 -1.23 10.09
N ALA A 107 4.15 -0.89 11.30
CA ALA A 107 4.34 0.47 11.81
C ALA A 107 5.82 0.88 11.85
N GLU A 108 6.72 -0.08 12.07
CA GLU A 108 8.16 0.13 12.17
C GLU A 108 8.84 0.34 10.81
N ASN A 109 8.54 -0.49 9.81
CA ASN A 109 9.14 -0.36 8.50
C ASN A 109 8.54 0.80 7.68
N THR A 110 7.36 1.28 8.07
CA THR A 110 6.64 2.41 7.49
C THR A 110 6.26 2.27 6.01
N ASN A 111 6.52 1.11 5.40
CA ASN A 111 6.33 0.91 3.98
C ASN A 111 4.86 1.06 3.59
N SER A 112 4.63 1.65 2.42
CA SER A 112 3.34 1.69 1.76
C SER A 112 3.37 0.81 0.52
N LEU A 113 2.28 0.12 0.22
CA LEU A 113 2.09 -0.61 -1.02
C LEU A 113 1.13 0.16 -1.92
N LEU A 114 1.56 0.48 -3.14
CA LEU A 114 0.67 0.97 -4.20
C LEU A 114 0.11 -0.23 -4.95
N VAL A 115 -1.18 -0.46 -4.76
CA VAL A 115 -1.97 -1.49 -5.42
C VAL A 115 -2.62 -0.89 -6.68
N PRO A 116 -2.30 -1.38 -7.89
CA PRO A 116 -2.85 -0.83 -9.11
C PRO A 116 -4.33 -1.15 -9.30
N ALA A 117 -4.93 -0.47 -10.28
CA ALA A 117 -6.28 -0.77 -10.73
C ALA A 117 -6.40 -2.23 -11.19
N ARG A 118 -7.53 -2.88 -10.89
CA ARG A 118 -7.83 -4.28 -11.27
C ARG A 118 -6.92 -5.34 -10.62
N PHE A 119 -6.14 -5.00 -9.60
CA PHE A 119 -5.51 -5.99 -8.74
C PHE A 119 -6.48 -6.47 -7.65
N GLY A 120 -6.37 -7.75 -7.29
CA GLY A 120 -6.87 -8.25 -6.03
C GLY A 120 -5.99 -7.79 -4.88
N HIS A 121 -6.59 -7.32 -3.79
CA HIS A 121 -5.88 -6.91 -2.58
C HIS A 121 -6.46 -7.55 -1.32
N GLY A 122 -5.59 -7.95 -0.41
CA GLY A 122 -5.97 -8.38 0.93
C GLY A 122 -4.77 -8.57 1.84
N TYR A 123 -5.03 -8.96 3.10
CA TYR A 123 -3.96 -9.16 4.07
C TYR A 123 -4.39 -10.09 5.21
N LEU A 124 -3.39 -10.69 5.85
CA LEU A 124 -3.47 -11.37 7.14
C LEU A 124 -2.92 -10.43 8.23
N VAL A 125 -3.65 -10.32 9.33
CA VAL A 125 -3.25 -9.50 10.48
C VAL A 125 -2.37 -10.34 11.42
N ILE A 126 -1.07 -10.04 11.48
CA ILE A 126 -0.08 -10.78 12.28
C ILE A 126 -0.13 -10.32 13.75
N GLU A 127 -0.35 -9.03 13.97
CA GLU A 127 -0.55 -8.37 15.25
C GLU A 127 -1.77 -7.45 15.18
N ASP A 128 -2.41 -7.12 16.30
CA ASP A 128 -3.50 -6.12 16.31
C ASP A 128 -3.07 -4.86 15.55
N SER A 129 -3.79 -4.54 14.47
CA SER A 129 -3.29 -3.60 13.46
C SER A 129 -4.31 -2.55 13.06
N VAL A 130 -3.79 -1.39 12.68
CA VAL A 130 -4.52 -0.34 11.98
C VAL A 130 -3.92 -0.17 10.59
N VAL A 131 -4.71 -0.39 9.55
CA VAL A 131 -4.28 -0.25 8.15
C VAL A 131 -4.96 0.95 7.52
N SER A 132 -4.18 1.86 6.96
CA SER A 132 -4.63 3.04 6.22
C SER A 132 -4.79 2.72 4.74
N TYR A 133 -5.86 3.25 4.16
CA TYR A 133 -6.15 3.22 2.73
C TYR A 133 -6.32 4.63 2.23
N LYS A 134 -5.62 4.97 1.15
CA LYS A 134 -5.93 6.13 0.32
C LYS A 134 -6.31 5.59 -1.06
N CYS A 135 -7.56 5.78 -1.43
CA CYS A 135 -8.17 5.17 -2.60
C CYS A 135 -8.50 6.22 -3.65
N ALA A 136 -8.23 5.90 -4.91
CA ALA A 136 -8.56 6.72 -6.07
C ALA A 136 -9.82 6.22 -6.79
#